data_AF-A0A433DFB2-F1
#
_entry.id   AF-A0A433DFB2-F1
#
_cell.length_a   1.000
_cell.length_b   1.000
_cell.length_c   1.000
_cell.angle_alpha   90.00
_cell.angle_beta   90.00
_cell.angle_gamma   90.00
#
_symmetry.space_group_name_H-M   'P 1'
#
loop_
_entity.id
_entity.type
_entity.pdbx_description
1 polymer ?
#
loop_
_entity_poly.entity_id
_entity_poly.type
_entity_poly.pdbx_seq_one_letter_code
_entity_poly.pdbx_strand_id
1 'polypeptide(L)'
;MQKAPSHKTQANSSIYTVSIDPGKIRQNDIRCIIHICEHMDTLISKRDQLTASSSKCKRHKAVQLGHAVACMYCHVYCLQSEVHRKAIMFFTHEFDAIIIPLFEVSDMVGCI
;
A
#
# COMPACT_ATOMS: atom_id res chain seq x y z
N MET A 1 41.93 -18.63 -27.58
CA MET A 1 41.77 -18.05 -26.23
C MET A 1 40.29 -17.77 -26.02
N GLN A 2 39.58 -18.64 -25.29
CA GLN A 2 38.16 -18.49 -25.00
C GLN A 2 37.99 -17.71 -23.69
N LYS A 3 37.22 -16.62 -23.71
CA LYS A 3 36.96 -15.77 -22.54
C LYS A 3 35.66 -16.24 -21.88
N ALA A 4 35.74 -16.69 -20.63
CA ALA A 4 34.59 -17.14 -19.85
C ALA A 4 33.59 -15.99 -19.59
N PRO A 5 32.27 -16.24 -19.55
CA PRO A 5 31.30 -15.23 -19.15
C PRO A 5 31.29 -15.04 -17.63
N SER A 6 31.48 -13.80 -17.21
CA SER A 6 31.39 -13.35 -15.82
C SER A 6 29.93 -13.39 -15.36
N HIS A 7 29.64 -14.27 -14.40
CA HIS A 7 28.38 -14.27 -13.67
C HIS A 7 28.27 -12.99 -12.84
N LYS A 8 27.41 -12.06 -13.28
CA LYS A 8 26.96 -10.96 -12.44
C LYS A 8 25.73 -11.43 -11.67
N THR A 9 25.96 -11.68 -10.38
CA THR A 9 24.93 -11.89 -9.36
C THR A 9 23.93 -10.74 -9.42
N GLN A 10 22.69 -11.05 -9.76
CA GLN A 10 21.58 -10.10 -9.71
C GLN A 10 21.23 -9.86 -8.24
N ALA A 11 21.75 -8.77 -7.68
CA ALA A 11 21.38 -8.31 -6.36
C ALA A 11 19.89 -7.95 -6.39
N ASN A 12 19.09 -8.74 -5.67
CA ASN A 12 17.68 -8.50 -5.39
C ASN A 12 17.56 -7.25 -4.50
N SER A 13 17.67 -6.07 -5.11
CA SER A 13 17.46 -4.80 -4.48
C SER A 13 16.10 -4.28 -4.92
N SER A 14 15.05 -4.72 -4.22
CA SER A 14 13.71 -4.12 -4.30
C SER A 14 13.73 -2.76 -3.60
N ILE A 15 14.53 -1.83 -4.13
CA ILE A 15 14.42 -0.42 -3.78
C ILE A 15 13.31 0.13 -4.67
N TYR A 16 12.15 0.36 -4.08
CA TYR A 16 11.08 1.11 -4.72
C TYR A 16 11.60 2.52 -4.97
N THR A 17 12.17 2.74 -6.15
CA THR A 17 12.51 4.08 -6.61
C THR A 17 11.21 4.85 -6.72
N VAL A 18 11.02 5.82 -5.84
CA VAL A 18 9.97 6.83 -5.96
C VAL A 18 10.21 7.55 -7.29
N SER A 19 9.46 7.17 -8.33
CA SER A 19 9.49 7.86 -9.61
C SER A 19 8.83 9.21 -9.42
N ILE A 20 9.64 10.26 -9.44
CA ILE A 20 9.20 11.66 -9.43
C ILE A 20 8.71 12.01 -10.83
N ASP A 21 7.70 11.29 -11.33
CA ASP A 21 6.96 11.71 -12.52
C ASP A 21 5.69 12.41 -12.06
N PRO A 22 5.57 13.73 -12.26
CA PRO A 22 4.37 14.45 -11.92
C PRO A 22 3.25 14.02 -12.88
N GLY A 23 2.32 13.20 -12.40
CA GLY A 23 1.01 13.01 -13.04
C GLY A 23 0.67 11.59 -13.48
N LYS A 24 1.62 10.66 -13.49
CA LYS A 24 1.30 9.24 -13.77
C LYS A 24 0.92 8.50 -12.48
N ILE A 25 -0.39 8.37 -12.27
CA ILE A 25 -0.93 7.29 -11.43
C ILE A 25 -0.44 6.00 -12.07
N ARG A 26 0.40 5.21 -11.38
CA ARG A 26 0.86 3.96 -11.98
C ARG A 26 -0.34 3.04 -12.05
N GLN A 27 -0.45 2.30 -13.14
CA GLN A 27 -1.54 1.34 -13.38
C GLN A 27 -1.68 0.27 -12.28
N ASN A 28 -0.68 0.17 -11.40
CA ASN A 28 -0.63 -0.77 -10.30
C ASN A 28 -0.66 -0.14 -8.90
N ASP A 29 -0.77 1.19 -8.75
CA ASP A 29 -0.74 1.85 -7.43
C ASP A 29 -1.90 1.39 -6.54
N ILE A 30 -3.13 1.32 -7.09
CA ILE A 30 -4.31 0.79 -6.37
C ILE A 30 -4.16 -0.69 -6.07
N ARG A 31 -3.65 -1.49 -7.01
CA ARG A 31 -3.42 -2.93 -6.80
C ARG A 31 -2.39 -3.18 -5.69
N CYS A 32 -1.35 -2.37 -5.60
CA CYS A 32 -0.39 -2.43 -4.51
C CYS A 32 -1.06 -2.19 -3.16
N ILE A 33 -1.94 -1.18 -3.05
CA ILE A 33 -2.71 -0.93 -1.83
C ILE A 33 -3.58 -2.14 -1.46
N ILE A 34 -4.30 -2.72 -2.43
CA ILE A 34 -5.14 -3.91 -2.21
C ILE A 34 -4.31 -5.09 -1.66
N HIS A 35 -3.18 -5.42 -2.29
CA HIS A 35 -2.32 -6.50 -1.82
C HIS A 35 -1.76 -6.25 -0.41
N ILE A 36 -1.45 -5.00 -0.07
CA ILE A 36 -1.00 -4.65 1.28
C ILE A 36 -2.13 -4.91 2.29
N CYS A 37 -3.37 -4.51 1.98
CA CYS A 37 -4.53 -4.79 2.82
C CYS A 37 -4.79 -6.29 3.00
N GLU A 38 -4.76 -7.08 1.94
CA GLU A 38 -4.92 -8.54 2.01
C GLU A 38 -3.84 -9.21 2.90
N HIS A 39 -2.60 -8.71 2.79
CA HIS A 39 -1.51 -9.19 3.65
C HIS A 39 -1.74 -8.80 5.11
N MET A 40 -2.23 -7.58 5.36
CA MET A 40 -2.57 -7.12 6.71
C MET A 40 -3.67 -7.98 7.33
N ASP A 41 -4.72 -8.32 6.60
CA ASP A 41 -5.80 -9.20 7.09
C ASP A 41 -5.28 -10.57 7.53
N THR A 42 -4.33 -11.11 6.76
CA THR A 42 -3.64 -12.36 7.12
C THR A 42 -2.84 -12.21 8.42
N LEU A 43 -2.16 -11.08 8.61
CA LEU A 43 -1.39 -10.80 9.83
C LEU A 43 -2.29 -10.54 11.04
N ILE A 44 -3.41 -9.84 10.85
CA ILE A 44 -4.43 -9.61 11.89
C ILE A 44 -5.01 -10.94 12.35
N SER A 45 -5.42 -11.80 11.41
CA SER A 45 -5.93 -13.14 11.72
C SER A 45 -4.92 -13.97 12.53
N LYS A 46 -3.63 -13.93 12.16
CA LYS A 46 -2.56 -14.60 12.91
C LYS A 46 -2.35 -13.99 14.29
N ARG A 47 -2.38 -12.66 14.41
CA ARG A 47 -2.27 -11.94 15.68
C ARG A 47 -3.39 -12.37 16.63
N ASP A 48 -4.62 -12.49 16.14
CA ASP A 48 -5.78 -12.82 16.97
C ASP A 48 -5.69 -14.25 17.52
N GLN A 49 -5.28 -15.20 16.66
CA GLN A 49 -4.99 -16.57 17.09
C GLN A 49 -3.87 -16.63 18.15
N LEU A 50 -2.82 -15.83 17.98
CA LEU A 50 -1.71 -15.76 18.95
C LEU A 50 -2.11 -15.08 20.26
N THR A 51 -3.04 -14.14 20.21
CA THR A 51 -3.56 -13.41 21.38
C THR A 51 -4.43 -14.30 22.25
N ALA A 52 -5.22 -15.19 21.63
CA ALA A 52 -6.03 -16.20 22.33
C ALA A 52 -5.20 -17.25 23.09
N SER A 53 -3.89 -17.35 22.84
CA SER A 53 -3.02 -18.32 23.51
C SER A 53 -2.65 -17.92 24.95
N SER A 54 -2.49 -18.91 25.83
CA SER A 54 -1.99 -18.76 27.20
C SER A 54 -0.48 -18.56 27.29
N SER A 55 0.29 -18.92 26.25
CA SER A 55 1.76 -18.79 26.23
C SER A 55 2.22 -17.33 26.18
N LYS A 56 3.07 -16.94 27.15
CA LYS A 56 3.72 -15.61 27.20
C LYS A 56 4.52 -15.29 25.93
N CYS A 57 5.22 -16.28 25.36
CA CYS A 57 5.98 -16.10 24.12
C CYS A 57 5.06 -15.79 22.93
N LYS A 58 3.94 -16.51 22.80
CA LYS A 58 2.96 -16.29 21.72
C LYS A 58 2.29 -14.92 21.84
N ARG A 59 1.96 -14.47 23.05
CA ARG A 59 1.43 -13.11 23.29
C ARG A 59 2.44 -12.02 22.92
N HIS A 60 3.72 -12.21 23.24
CA HIS A 60 4.75 -11.25 22.82
C HIS A 60 4.85 -11.15 21.30
N LYS A 61 4.77 -12.29 20.58
CA LYS A 61 4.70 -12.29 19.11
C LYS A 61 3.45 -11.55 18.60
N ALA A 62 2.28 -11.71 19.24
CA ALA A 62 1.08 -10.97 18.87
C ALA A 62 1.28 -9.44 18.97
N VAL A 63 1.97 -8.95 20.00
CA VAL A 63 2.30 -7.51 20.12
C VAL A 63 3.19 -7.05 18.96
N GLN A 64 4.20 -7.84 18.60
CA GLN A 64 5.08 -7.53 17.46
C GLN A 64 4.30 -7.51 16.14
N LEU A 65 3.39 -8.47 15.92
CA LEU A 65 2.50 -8.48 14.76
C LEU A 65 1.59 -7.24 14.76
N GLY A 66 1.07 -6.83 15.91
CA GLY A 66 0.27 -5.61 16.05
C GLY A 66 1.03 -4.35 15.62
N HIS A 67 2.30 -4.22 16.02
CA HIS A 67 3.15 -3.10 15.60
C HIS A 67 3.43 -3.13 14.09
N ALA A 68 3.68 -4.31 13.52
CA ALA A 68 3.87 -4.46 12.07
C ALA A 68 2.61 -4.05 11.28
N VAL A 69 1.43 -4.49 11.72
CA VAL A 69 0.14 -4.10 11.11
C VAL A 69 -0.07 -2.58 11.20
N ALA A 70 0.21 -1.95 12.35
CA ALA A 70 0.11 -0.51 12.51
C ALA A 70 1.04 0.26 11.54
N CYS A 71 2.27 -0.23 11.36
CA CYS A 71 3.20 0.34 10.38
C CYS A 71 2.67 0.22 8.94
N MET A 72 2.06 -0.93 8.60
CA MET A 72 1.45 -1.14 7.29
C MET A 72 0.24 -0.21 7.07
N TYR A 73 -0.59 0.06 8.08
CA TYR A 73 -1.66 1.07 7.99
C TYR A 73 -1.09 2.46 7.64
N CYS A 74 -0.01 2.88 8.31
CA CYS A 74 0.66 4.14 7.97
C CYS A 74 1.15 4.15 6.52
N HIS A 75 1.68 3.02 6.04
CA HIS A 75 2.13 2.90 4.65
C HIS A 75 0.97 3.02 3.65
N VAL A 76 -0.17 2.37 3.91
CA VAL A 76 -1.39 2.50 3.09
C VAL A 76 -1.85 3.96 3.04
N TYR A 77 -1.87 4.65 4.18
CA TYR A 77 -2.25 6.07 4.24
C TYR A 77 -1.33 6.96 3.39
N CYS A 78 -0.03 6.72 3.43
CA CYS A 78 0.94 7.44 2.59
C CYS A 78 0.69 7.16 1.09
N LEU A 79 0.43 5.90 0.73
CA LEU A 79 0.14 5.53 -0.66
C LEU A 79 -1.16 6.18 -1.16
N GLN A 80 -2.21 6.18 -0.34
CA GLN A 80 -3.47 6.86 -0.67
C GLN A 80 -3.25 8.35 -0.87
N SER A 81 -2.47 8.98 0.01
CA SER A 81 -2.13 10.40 -0.08
C SER A 81 -1.40 10.73 -1.38
N GLU A 82 -0.46 9.88 -1.82
CA GLU A 82 0.23 10.06 -3.10
C GLU A 82 -0.71 9.88 -4.30
N VAL A 83 -1.64 8.91 -4.25
CA VAL A 83 -2.66 8.74 -5.30
C VAL A 83 -3.54 10.00 -5.40
N HIS A 84 -4.03 10.51 -4.26
CA HIS A 84 -4.80 11.75 -4.23
C HIS A 84 -4.00 12.94 -4.78
N ARG A 85 -2.74 13.10 -4.36
CA ARG A 85 -1.87 14.19 -4.83
C ARG A 85 -1.67 14.14 -6.34
N LYS A 86 -1.40 12.95 -6.89
CA LYS A 86 -1.24 12.76 -8.35
C LYS A 86 -2.54 13.04 -9.10
N ALA A 87 -3.67 12.60 -8.58
CA ALA A 87 -4.98 12.84 -9.18
C ALA A 87 -5.32 14.34 -9.20
N ILE A 88 -5.13 15.04 -8.08
CA ILE A 88 -5.33 16.48 -7.99
C ILE A 88 -4.46 17.20 -9.02
N MET A 89 -3.17 16.87 -9.07
CA MET A 89 -2.23 17.48 -10.00
C MET A 89 -2.62 17.25 -11.46
N PHE A 90 -3.08 16.04 -11.81
CA PHE A 90 -3.63 15.74 -13.13
C PHE A 90 -4.84 16.63 -13.44
N PHE A 91 -5.81 16.71 -12.53
CA PHE A 91 -7.00 17.53 -12.76
C PHE A 91 -6.67 19.02 -12.91
N THR A 92 -5.76 19.56 -12.08
CA THR A 92 -5.38 20.98 -12.13
C THR A 92 -4.54 21.34 -13.35
N HIS A 93 -3.86 20.36 -13.95
CA HIS A 93 -3.02 20.58 -15.13
C HIS A 93 -3.82 20.47 -16.42
N GLU A 94 -4.76 19.52 -16.49
CA GLU A 94 -5.49 19.20 -17.72
C GLU A 94 -6.79 20.00 -17.90
N PHE A 95 -7.38 20.54 -16.82
CA PHE A 95 -8.68 21.21 -16.87
C PHE A 95 -8.62 22.62 -16.30
N ASP A 96 -9.13 23.60 -17.04
CA ASP A 96 -9.23 25.00 -16.59
C ASP A 96 -10.31 25.23 -15.51
N ALA A 97 -11.34 24.37 -15.50
CA ALA A 97 -12.42 24.40 -14.52
C ALA A 97 -12.85 22.98 -14.15
N ILE A 98 -12.96 22.72 -12.84
CA ILE A 98 -13.42 21.44 -12.28
C ILE A 98 -14.74 21.72 -11.55
N ILE A 99 -15.84 21.16 -12.04
CA ILE A 99 -17.15 21.25 -11.40
C ILE A 99 -17.38 19.98 -10.60
N ILE A 100 -17.31 20.07 -9.28
CA ILE A 100 -17.65 18.96 -8.37
C ILE A 100 -19.14 19.11 -8.02
N PRO A 101 -20.03 18.22 -8.52
CA PRO A 101 -21.43 18.29 -8.16
C PRO A 101 -21.59 18.02 -6.66
N LEU A 102 -22.64 18.59 -6.06
CA LEU A 102 -23.08 18.19 -4.73
C LEU A 102 -23.43 16.70 -4.79
N PHE A 103 -22.77 15.90 -3.97
CA PHE A 103 -23.11 14.49 -3.80
C PHE A 103 -23.60 14.28 -2.37
N GLU A 104 -24.79 13.69 -2.22
CA GLU A 104 -25.25 13.20 -0.93
C GLU A 104 -24.57 11.85 -0.66
N VAL A 105 -23.79 11.77 0.41
CA VAL A 105 -23.09 10.53 0.80
C VAL A 105 -24.08 9.38 1.02
N SER A 106 -25.30 9.70 1.47
CA SER A 106 -26.43 8.80 1.68
C SER A 106 -26.77 7.97 0.43
N ASP A 107 -26.69 8.57 -0.75
CA ASP A 107 -27.06 7.94 -2.03
C ASP A 107 -25.97 7.01 -2.57
N MET A 108 -24.72 7.16 -2.10
CA MET A 108 -23.59 6.33 -2.54
C MET A 108 -23.42 5.04 -1.70
N VAL A 109 -24.02 4.97 -0.51
CA VAL A 109 -23.89 3.82 0.42
C VAL A 109 -25.07 2.82 0.28
N GLY A 110 -26.06 3.12 -0.56
CA GLY A 110 -27.26 2.28 -0.76
C GLY A 110 -27.05 0.93 -1.47
N CYS A 111 -25.80 0.55 -1.76
CA CYS A 111 -25.46 -0.70 -2.43
C CYS A 111 -24.24 -1.35 -1.76
N ILE A 112 -24.36 -1.77 -0.51
CA ILE A 112 -23.45 -2.75 0.13
C ILE A 112 -24.28 -3.76 0.90
#